data_AF-A0A562SX31-F1
#
_entry.id   AF-A0A562SX31-F1
#
_cell.length_a   1.000
_cell.length_b   1.000
_cell.length_c   1.000
_cell.angle_alpha   90.00
_cell.angle_beta   90.00
_cell.angle_gamma   90.00
#
_symmetry.space_group_name_H-M   'P 1'
#
loop_
_entity.id
_entity.type
_entity.pdbx_description
1 polymer ?
#
loop_
_entity_poly.entity_id
_entity_poly.type
_entity_poly.pdbx_seq_one_letter_code
_entity_poly.pdbx_strand_id
1 'polypeptide(L)'
;MYIRHCCTLFILLLSSAVCFGKNVLKNNDQGLAVVQSWFNAWETISKDICEADRPANVDFVFFDDSLVYSTSTVTISKQTGFKGPGFKNQHLIWFVEPHHDVILLPDGQQIKPSIMAFASTVDSGSEQTYFVMPLPSFWKNAGVESKELGIDNLLVGIFLHEYSHSQQIRIYGEQLALMEDKKSHLYPITDNIVQDVFESDSAYCKAFTIEVDRFYQAALSNSPGERDEKLQTALIVFTDRHNRWFVNNFTFLKEADKLFLTMEGLGQYMMYRWLIHKQGANLPEDLALKGVRRGGKKRSQEQGVALFLILEKKMKGKEWMSKFYGNRMEDIISVLQKEAR
;
A
#
# COMPACT_ATOMS: atom_id res chain seq x y z
N MET A 1 -12.71 -16.43 23.84
CA MET A 1 -12.61 -14.97 23.91
C MET A 1 -12.20 -14.53 22.51
N TYR A 2 -13.18 -14.12 21.71
CA TYR A 2 -13.04 -13.95 20.26
C TYR A 2 -12.12 -12.77 19.97
N ILE A 3 -11.01 -13.06 19.28
CA ILE A 3 -10.09 -12.07 18.72
C ILE A 3 -10.87 -11.37 17.61
N ARG A 4 -11.26 -10.11 17.83
CA ARG A 4 -11.78 -9.24 16.77
C ARG A 4 -10.58 -8.89 15.88
N HIS A 5 -10.51 -9.53 14.71
CA HIS A 5 -9.51 -9.23 13.70
C HIS A 5 -9.85 -7.88 13.07
N CYS A 6 -9.02 -6.88 13.34
CA CYS A 6 -8.93 -5.66 12.56
C CYS A 6 -7.46 -5.57 12.15
N CYS A 7 -7.09 -6.34 11.12
CA CYS A 7 -5.71 -6.42 10.64
C CYS A 7 -5.70 -6.99 9.22
N THR A 8 -5.72 -6.11 8.21
CA THR A 8 -5.05 -6.42 6.94
C THR A 8 -3.56 -6.44 7.22
N LEU A 9 -3.06 -7.58 7.69
CA LEU A 9 -1.67 -7.75 8.11
C LEU A 9 -0.81 -8.05 6.86
N PHE A 10 -0.08 -7.05 6.37
CA PHE A 10 0.94 -7.24 5.34
C PHE A 10 2.19 -7.86 5.97
N ILE A 11 2.32 -9.19 5.88
CA ILE A 11 3.47 -9.90 6.43
C ILE A 11 4.43 -10.33 5.32
N LEU A 12 5.61 -9.72 5.28
CA LEU A 12 6.80 -10.28 4.62
C LEU A 12 7.64 -11.01 5.68
N LEU A 13 7.28 -12.25 5.99
CA LEU A 13 8.02 -13.08 6.96
C LEU A 13 9.29 -13.64 6.30
N LEU A 14 10.44 -13.10 6.70
CA LEU A 14 11.73 -13.77 6.60
C LEU A 14 12.26 -13.92 8.04
N SER A 15 12.36 -15.16 8.50
CA SER A 15 12.89 -15.46 9.84
C SER A 15 14.42 -15.41 9.82
N SER A 16 15.00 -14.49 10.58
CA SER A 16 16.40 -14.60 11.00
C SER A 16 16.53 -14.12 12.44
N ALA A 17 17.22 -14.91 13.26
CA ALA A 17 17.51 -14.61 14.65
C ALA A 17 18.86 -13.90 14.72
N VAL A 18 18.92 -12.73 15.37
CA VAL A 18 20.18 -12.04 15.67
C VAL A 18 20.13 -11.49 17.10
N CYS A 19 21.22 -11.69 17.85
CA CYS A 19 21.41 -11.23 19.23
C CYS A 19 21.91 -9.77 19.29
N PHE A 20 21.40 -9.02 20.27
CA PHE A 20 21.70 -7.60 20.54
C PHE A 20 23.01 -7.31 21.27
N GLY A 21 23.61 -6.16 20.95
CA GLY A 21 24.65 -5.47 21.72
C GLY A 21 24.28 -4.01 22.01
N LYS A 22 24.45 -3.59 23.27
CA LYS A 22 24.07 -2.30 23.87
C LYS A 22 24.95 -1.12 23.41
N ASN A 23 24.36 -0.06 22.83
CA ASN A 23 24.84 1.34 22.87
C ASN A 23 23.86 2.33 22.19
N VAL A 24 22.68 2.58 22.78
CA VAL A 24 21.53 3.14 22.03
C VAL A 24 21.20 4.63 22.29
N LEU A 25 21.75 5.30 23.30
CA LEU A 25 21.15 6.57 23.77
C LEU A 25 21.93 7.87 23.49
N LYS A 26 22.72 7.98 22.41
CA LYS A 26 23.45 9.24 22.11
C LYS A 26 23.25 9.86 20.71
N ASN A 27 22.52 9.22 19.80
CA ASN A 27 22.30 9.72 18.43
C ASN A 27 20.82 9.69 18.01
N ASN A 28 19.91 10.15 18.88
CA ASN A 28 18.46 10.04 18.68
C ASN A 28 17.94 10.71 17.39
N ASP A 29 18.67 11.66 16.81
CA ASP A 29 18.29 12.35 15.56
C ASP A 29 18.64 11.57 14.27
N GLN A 30 19.58 10.61 14.32
CA GLN A 30 20.06 9.96 13.08
C GLN A 30 19.06 8.96 12.47
N GLY A 31 18.24 8.30 13.30
CA GLY A 31 17.27 7.30 12.82
C GLY A 31 16.12 7.89 12.01
N LEU A 32 15.59 9.04 12.45
CA LEU A 32 14.40 9.67 11.84
C LEU A 32 14.71 10.64 10.69
N ALA A 33 15.97 11.00 10.46
CA ALA A 33 16.33 11.93 9.37
C ALA A 33 15.81 11.45 8.00
N VAL A 34 15.80 10.13 7.75
CA VAL A 34 15.27 9.53 6.52
C VAL A 34 13.75 9.64 6.40
N VAL A 35 13.02 9.67 7.52
CA VAL A 35 11.56 9.77 7.51
C VAL A 35 11.10 11.10 6.91
N GLN A 36 11.87 12.19 7.11
CA GLN A 36 11.57 13.45 6.42
C GLN A 36 11.62 13.31 4.90
N SER A 37 12.51 12.47 4.35
CA SER A 37 12.56 12.21 2.91
C SER A 37 11.32 11.46 2.41
N TRP A 38 10.78 10.54 3.22
CA TRP A 38 9.54 9.82 2.92
C TRP A 38 8.33 10.75 2.93
N PHE A 39 8.28 11.62 3.93
CA PHE A 39 7.27 12.67 4.04
C PHE A 39 7.31 13.63 2.85
N ASN A 40 8.50 14.11 2.50
CA ASN A 40 8.70 14.97 1.33
C ASN A 40 8.28 14.25 0.04
N ALA A 41 8.60 12.96 -0.10
CA ALA A 41 8.16 12.16 -1.24
C ALA A 41 6.64 12.17 -1.38
N TRP A 42 5.90 11.89 -0.31
CA TRP A 42 4.44 11.96 -0.34
C TRP A 42 3.94 13.36 -0.68
N GLU A 43 4.53 14.41 -0.12
CA GLU A 43 4.16 15.80 -0.40
C GLU A 43 4.35 16.16 -1.87
N THR A 44 5.47 15.77 -2.48
CA THR A 44 5.73 15.98 -3.91
C THR A 44 4.63 15.33 -4.75
N ILE A 45 4.34 14.05 -4.52
CA ILE A 45 3.41 13.30 -5.38
C ILE A 45 1.96 13.71 -5.11
N SER A 46 1.59 13.92 -3.85
CA SER A 46 0.23 14.34 -3.50
C SER A 46 -0.11 15.75 -3.99
N LYS A 47 0.89 16.65 -4.08
CA LYS A 47 0.70 17.97 -4.67
C LYS A 47 0.61 17.91 -6.19
N ASP A 48 1.55 17.22 -6.83
CA ASP A 48 1.70 17.25 -8.29
C ASP A 48 0.69 16.33 -9.02
N ILE A 49 0.17 15.30 -8.32
CA ILE A 49 -0.78 14.34 -8.90
C ILE A 49 -2.16 14.45 -8.28
N CYS A 50 -2.22 14.51 -6.95
CA CYS A 50 -3.48 14.33 -6.25
C CYS A 50 -4.25 15.64 -6.02
N GLU A 51 -3.58 16.79 -6.05
CA GLU A 51 -4.15 18.09 -5.62
C GLU A 51 -4.97 17.96 -4.31
N ALA A 52 -4.54 17.07 -3.41
CA ALA A 52 -5.32 16.64 -2.25
C ALA A 52 -4.95 17.47 -1.02
N ASP A 53 -5.89 18.29 -0.56
CA ASP A 53 -5.63 19.35 0.42
C ASP A 53 -5.64 18.90 1.89
N ARG A 54 -6.14 17.69 2.23
CA ARG A 54 -6.18 17.24 3.63
C ARG A 54 -5.90 15.75 3.77
N PRO A 55 -4.70 15.34 4.19
CA PRO A 55 -4.48 13.96 4.56
C PRO A 55 -5.27 13.61 5.82
N ALA A 56 -5.64 12.34 5.97
CA ALA A 56 -6.14 11.81 7.23
C ALA A 56 -5.10 12.05 8.34
N ASN A 57 -5.56 12.19 9.58
CA ASN A 57 -4.65 12.16 10.72
C ASN A 57 -4.08 10.74 10.85
N VAL A 58 -2.75 10.65 10.90
CA VAL A 58 -2.03 9.38 10.97
C VAL A 58 -1.07 9.42 12.14
N ASP A 59 -1.15 8.43 13.02
CA ASP A 59 -0.08 8.15 13.97
C ASP A 59 1.01 7.33 13.28
N PHE A 60 2.26 7.80 13.36
CA PHE A 60 3.39 7.08 12.79
C PHE A 60 4.07 6.26 13.87
N VAL A 61 4.36 5.00 13.57
CA VAL A 61 5.17 4.08 14.38
C VAL A 61 6.32 3.56 13.52
N PHE A 62 7.52 4.09 13.76
CA PHE A 62 8.74 3.62 13.15
C PHE A 62 9.58 2.85 14.16
N PHE A 63 10.40 1.90 13.73
CA PHE A 63 11.28 1.20 14.65
C PHE A 63 12.58 0.73 13.99
N ASP A 64 13.65 0.62 14.74
CA ASP A 64 14.88 -0.05 14.30
C ASP A 64 15.07 -1.36 15.07
N ASP A 65 16.31 -1.83 15.18
CA ASP A 65 16.62 -3.05 15.90
C ASP A 65 16.25 -2.93 17.39
N SER A 66 16.40 -1.76 17.99
CA SER A 66 16.30 -1.59 19.45
C SER A 66 15.27 -0.58 19.92
N LEU A 67 14.91 0.38 19.08
CA LEU A 67 14.08 1.52 19.42
C LEU A 67 12.79 1.55 18.61
N VAL A 68 11.70 1.95 19.25
CA VAL A 68 10.48 2.41 18.60
C VAL A 68 10.40 3.93 18.71
N TYR A 69 9.98 4.56 17.62
CA TYR A 69 9.71 5.97 17.48
C TYR A 69 8.24 6.14 17.12
N SER A 70 7.50 6.95 17.86
CA SER A 70 6.07 7.11 17.59
C SER A 70 5.59 8.54 17.78
N THR A 71 4.56 8.93 17.04
CA THR A 71 3.77 10.14 17.32
C THR A 71 2.58 9.86 18.24
N SER A 72 2.25 8.58 18.47
CA SER A 72 1.14 8.17 19.31
C SER A 72 1.53 8.12 20.78
N THR A 73 0.71 8.75 21.62
CA THR A 73 0.80 8.65 23.08
C THR A 73 0.26 7.33 23.63
N VAL A 74 -0.42 6.52 22.80
CA VAL A 74 -0.78 5.14 23.16
C VAL A 74 0.43 4.24 23.04
N THR A 75 1.15 4.32 21.91
CA THR A 75 2.38 3.54 21.68
C THR A 75 3.44 3.87 22.73
N ILE A 76 3.67 5.15 23.05
CA ILE A 76 4.65 5.58 24.06
C ILE A 76 3.96 6.54 25.04
N SER A 77 3.63 6.02 26.22
CA SER A 77 2.72 6.70 27.16
C SER A 77 3.36 7.72 28.11
N LYS A 78 4.69 7.74 28.26
CA LYS A 78 5.34 8.48 29.36
C LYS A 78 6.70 9.07 29.02
N GLN A 79 6.79 10.04 28.10
CA GLN A 79 8.06 10.75 27.85
C GLN A 79 7.88 12.20 27.43
N THR A 80 8.94 13.00 27.65
CA THR A 80 9.10 14.31 27.03
C THR A 80 9.27 14.11 25.53
N GLY A 81 8.27 14.51 24.75
CA GLY A 81 8.36 14.46 23.30
C GLY A 81 9.46 15.38 22.77
N PHE A 82 10.00 15.06 21.61
CA PHE A 82 10.99 15.87 20.90
C PHE A 82 10.46 16.30 19.53
N LYS A 83 11.07 17.36 18.99
CA LYS A 83 10.77 17.84 17.64
C LYS A 83 11.51 16.94 16.65
N GLY A 84 10.76 16.19 15.85
CA GLY A 84 11.30 15.33 14.79
C GLY A 84 10.82 15.78 13.40
N PRO A 85 10.81 14.86 12.42
CA PRO A 85 10.25 15.09 11.09
C PRO A 85 8.82 15.65 11.14
N GLY A 86 8.55 16.64 10.29
CA GLY A 86 7.23 17.25 10.13
C GLY A 86 6.56 16.79 8.85
N PHE A 87 5.22 16.85 8.81
CA PHE A 87 4.42 16.37 7.68
C PHE A 87 3.38 17.41 7.26
N LYS A 88 3.33 17.79 5.99
CA LYS A 88 2.45 18.81 5.40
C LYS A 88 2.42 20.12 6.20
N ASN A 89 3.60 20.67 6.49
CA ASN A 89 3.78 21.87 7.34
C ASN A 89 3.31 21.71 8.79
N GLN A 90 2.92 20.52 9.23
CA GLN A 90 2.60 20.25 10.63
C GLN A 90 3.86 19.84 11.38
N HIS A 91 4.02 20.40 12.57
CA HIS A 91 5.01 19.94 13.52
C HIS A 91 4.47 18.72 14.27
N LEU A 92 5.11 17.58 14.06
CA LEU A 92 4.80 16.35 14.79
C LEU A 92 5.65 16.28 16.05
N ILE A 93 5.03 15.83 17.14
CA ILE A 93 5.73 15.52 18.39
C ILE A 93 6.07 14.03 18.34
N TRP A 94 7.35 13.72 18.54
CA TRP A 94 7.86 12.37 18.50
C TRP A 94 8.25 11.89 19.89
N PHE A 95 8.05 10.61 20.12
CA PHE A 95 8.47 9.88 21.31
C PHE A 95 9.40 8.74 20.89
N VAL A 96 10.30 8.32 21.77
CA VAL A 96 11.23 7.22 21.49
C VAL A 96 11.44 6.37 22.73
N GLU A 97 11.42 5.05 22.59
CA GLU A 97 11.75 4.13 23.68
C GLU A 97 12.33 2.81 23.19
N PRO A 98 13.09 2.09 24.02
CA PRO A 98 13.46 0.72 23.70
C PRO A 98 12.23 -0.19 23.65
N HIS A 99 12.01 -0.89 22.54
CA HIS A 99 10.84 -1.75 22.39
C HIS A 99 10.99 -3.12 23.09
N HIS A 100 12.22 -3.57 23.42
CA HIS A 100 12.44 -4.87 24.09
C HIS A 100 11.69 -6.04 23.41
N ASP A 101 11.83 -6.15 22.08
CA ASP A 101 11.12 -7.11 21.22
C ASP A 101 9.57 -7.01 21.18
N VAL A 102 8.97 -5.96 21.72
CA VAL A 102 7.52 -5.72 21.70
C VAL A 102 7.18 -4.26 21.39
N ILE A 103 6.36 -4.02 20.38
CA ILE A 103 5.87 -2.68 20.04
C ILE A 103 4.37 -2.63 20.32
N LEU A 104 3.95 -1.66 21.14
CA LEU A 104 2.53 -1.35 21.36
C LEU A 104 2.02 -0.45 20.23
N LEU A 105 0.98 -0.89 19.54
CA LEU A 105 0.34 -0.15 18.47
C LEU A 105 -0.71 0.83 19.00
N PRO A 106 -1.10 1.85 18.21
CA PRO A 106 -2.10 2.84 18.63
C PRO A 106 -3.49 2.27 18.94
N ASP A 107 -3.83 1.09 18.38
CA ASP A 107 -5.05 0.33 18.69
C ASP A 107 -4.92 -0.56 19.95
N GLY A 108 -3.78 -0.49 20.64
CA GLY A 108 -3.47 -1.29 21.82
C GLY A 108 -2.98 -2.70 21.53
N GLN A 109 -2.88 -3.12 20.27
CA GLN A 109 -2.29 -4.41 19.91
C GLN A 109 -0.78 -4.40 20.11
N GLN A 110 -0.19 -5.58 20.28
CA GLN A 110 1.26 -5.75 20.42
C GLN A 110 1.81 -6.57 19.26
N ILE A 111 2.88 -6.08 18.66
CA ILE A 111 3.61 -6.78 17.60
C ILE A 111 5.06 -7.00 18.00
N LYS A 112 5.71 -7.97 17.36
CA LYS A 112 7.17 -8.11 17.41
C LYS A 112 7.79 -7.32 16.26
N PRO A 113 8.96 -6.67 16.47
CA PRO A 113 9.72 -6.10 15.37
C PRO A 113 10.02 -7.17 14.31
N SER A 114 9.59 -6.92 13.08
CA SER A 114 9.90 -7.75 11.91
C SER A 114 9.81 -6.92 10.64
N ILE A 115 10.19 -7.50 9.50
CA ILE A 115 10.04 -6.85 8.20
C ILE A 115 8.55 -6.78 7.86
N MET A 116 7.96 -5.61 8.09
CA MET A 116 6.55 -5.31 7.85
C MET A 116 6.36 -3.85 7.49
N ALA A 117 5.33 -3.52 6.74
CA ALA A 117 4.88 -2.15 6.59
C ALA A 117 3.37 -2.20 6.35
N PHE A 118 2.60 -1.39 7.07
CA PHE A 118 1.15 -1.38 6.91
C PHE A 118 0.54 -0.10 7.47
N ALA A 119 -0.67 0.21 7.00
CA ALA A 119 -1.56 1.18 7.63
C ALA A 119 -2.81 0.49 8.16
N SER A 120 -3.34 0.97 9.28
CA SER A 120 -4.55 0.43 9.91
C SER A 120 -5.34 1.53 10.63
N THR A 121 -6.54 1.21 11.11
CA THR A 121 -7.38 2.07 11.95
C THR A 121 -7.13 1.82 13.42
N VAL A 122 -7.19 2.87 14.26
CA VAL A 122 -7.13 2.72 15.73
C VAL A 122 -8.30 1.88 16.26
N ASP A 123 -9.48 2.08 15.69
CA ASP A 123 -10.69 1.29 16.01
C ASP A 123 -11.46 1.03 14.71
N SER A 124 -12.24 -0.06 14.68
CA SER A 124 -13.10 -0.38 13.54
C SER A 124 -14.04 0.78 13.21
N GLY A 125 -13.95 1.29 11.97
CA GLY A 125 -14.76 2.42 11.50
C GLY A 125 -14.27 3.80 11.95
N SER A 126 -13.12 3.89 12.62
CA SER A 126 -12.48 5.17 12.94
C SER A 126 -11.82 5.79 11.71
N GLU A 127 -11.91 7.12 11.59
CA GLU A 127 -11.10 7.88 10.61
C GLU A 127 -9.65 8.06 11.08
N GLN A 128 -9.35 7.82 12.36
CA GLN A 128 -7.98 7.87 12.87
C GLN A 128 -7.23 6.61 12.44
N THR A 129 -6.15 6.81 11.71
CA THR A 129 -5.29 5.74 11.22
C THR A 129 -3.93 5.77 11.88
N TYR A 130 -3.22 4.66 11.80
CA TYR A 130 -1.81 4.58 12.14
C TYR A 130 -1.04 3.86 11.05
N PHE A 131 0.24 4.17 10.96
CA PHE A 131 1.17 3.63 9.98
C PHE A 131 2.37 3.02 10.71
N VAL A 132 2.76 1.82 10.31
CA VAL A 132 3.87 1.09 10.93
C VAL A 132 4.91 0.72 9.88
N MET A 133 6.19 0.99 10.13
CA MET A 133 7.28 0.55 9.26
C MET A 133 8.64 0.56 9.98
N PRO A 134 9.54 -0.42 9.76
CA PRO A 134 10.90 -0.33 10.23
C PRO A 134 11.71 0.76 9.51
N LEU A 135 12.67 1.35 10.20
CA LEU A 135 13.69 2.24 9.67
C LEU A 135 14.67 1.47 8.77
N PRO A 136 15.37 2.16 7.84
CA PRO A 136 16.20 1.50 6.84
C PRO A 136 17.28 0.56 7.37
N SER A 137 17.83 0.83 8.55
CA SER A 137 18.83 -0.04 9.19
C SER A 137 18.28 -1.46 9.38
N PHE A 138 17.05 -1.58 9.86
CA PHE A 138 16.41 -2.87 10.11
C PHE A 138 16.23 -3.69 8.81
N TRP A 139 15.80 -3.03 7.73
CA TRP A 139 15.66 -3.65 6.41
C TRP A 139 17.02 -4.11 5.83
N LYS A 140 18.05 -3.28 5.98
CA LYS A 140 19.42 -3.59 5.54
C LYS A 140 19.99 -4.77 6.32
N ASN A 141 19.78 -4.82 7.63
CA ASN A 141 20.23 -5.91 8.49
C ASN A 141 19.52 -7.24 8.17
N ALA A 142 18.25 -7.18 7.74
CA ALA A 142 17.50 -8.33 7.25
C ALA A 142 17.90 -8.78 5.82
N GLY A 143 18.86 -8.11 5.18
CA GLY A 143 19.32 -8.45 3.83
C GLY A 143 18.29 -8.16 2.73
N VAL A 144 17.37 -7.23 2.97
CA VAL A 144 16.39 -6.84 1.95
C VAL A 144 17.06 -6.00 0.88
N GLU A 145 16.91 -6.42 -0.37
CA GLU A 145 17.48 -5.73 -1.53
C GLU A 145 16.48 -5.67 -2.69
N SER A 146 16.69 -4.71 -3.58
CA SER A 146 16.01 -4.62 -4.87
C SER A 146 17.04 -4.33 -5.94
N LYS A 147 17.15 -5.21 -6.94
CA LYS A 147 18.10 -5.03 -8.05
C LYS A 147 17.72 -3.81 -8.89
N GLU A 148 16.43 -3.62 -9.13
CA GLU A 148 15.93 -2.54 -9.97
C GLU A 148 15.93 -1.18 -9.26
N LEU A 149 15.57 -1.15 -7.97
CA LEU A 149 15.33 0.11 -7.27
C LEU A 149 16.47 0.50 -6.32
N GLY A 150 17.27 -0.47 -5.86
CA GLY A 150 18.07 -0.30 -4.65
C GLY A 150 17.18 -0.23 -3.41
N ILE A 151 17.79 -0.37 -2.23
CA ILE A 151 17.03 -0.39 -0.96
C ILE A 151 16.40 0.97 -0.65
N ASP A 152 17.09 2.08 -0.87
CA ASP A 152 16.60 3.39 -0.44
C ASP A 152 15.34 3.79 -1.23
N ASN A 153 15.31 3.62 -2.56
CA ASN A 153 14.10 3.88 -3.36
C ASN A 153 12.99 2.87 -3.08
N LEU A 154 13.34 1.61 -2.80
CA LEU A 154 12.34 0.60 -2.42
C LEU A 154 11.62 1.03 -1.14
N LEU A 155 12.33 1.52 -0.13
CA LEU A 155 11.72 1.94 1.13
C LEU A 155 10.84 3.18 0.96
N VAL A 156 11.25 4.16 0.15
CA VAL A 156 10.35 5.28 -0.18
C VAL A 156 9.10 4.77 -0.90
N GLY A 157 9.25 3.83 -1.83
CA GLY A 157 8.14 3.22 -2.54
C GLY A 157 7.16 2.47 -1.62
N ILE A 158 7.69 1.67 -0.68
CA ILE A 158 6.88 0.99 0.34
C ILE A 158 6.15 2.00 1.21
N PHE A 159 6.84 3.06 1.68
CA PHE A 159 6.17 4.11 2.44
C PHE A 159 5.02 4.74 1.65
N LEU A 160 5.24 5.13 0.39
CA LEU A 160 4.21 5.74 -0.45
C LEU A 160 3.01 4.80 -0.69
N HIS A 161 3.29 3.51 -0.90
CA HIS A 161 2.27 2.49 -1.09
C HIS A 161 1.42 2.34 0.18
N GLU A 162 2.05 2.03 1.30
CA GLU A 162 1.34 1.73 2.56
C GLU A 162 0.67 2.98 3.15
N TYR A 163 1.31 4.15 3.04
CA TYR A 163 0.71 5.41 3.49
C TYR A 163 -0.51 5.79 2.64
N SER A 164 -0.56 5.38 1.36
CA SER A 164 -1.75 5.58 0.52
C SER A 164 -2.98 4.93 1.12
N HIS A 165 -2.84 3.75 1.75
CA HIS A 165 -3.94 3.05 2.38
C HIS A 165 -4.49 3.80 3.60
N SER A 166 -3.64 4.52 4.34
CA SER A 166 -4.12 5.36 5.46
C SER A 166 -5.06 6.48 4.97
N GLN A 167 -4.90 6.91 3.71
CA GLN A 167 -5.78 7.88 3.07
C GLN A 167 -7.04 7.22 2.47
N GLN A 168 -6.91 5.99 1.97
CA GLN A 168 -8.02 5.21 1.40
C GLN A 168 -8.98 4.66 2.46
N ILE A 169 -8.50 4.36 3.67
CA ILE A 169 -9.29 3.77 4.76
C ILE A 169 -10.57 4.56 5.05
N ARG A 170 -10.56 5.89 4.90
CA ARG A 170 -11.75 6.74 5.10
C ARG A 170 -12.92 6.39 4.18
N ILE A 171 -12.64 5.82 3.02
CA ILE A 171 -13.64 5.48 1.99
C ILE A 171 -13.87 3.97 1.96
N TYR A 172 -12.79 3.19 2.02
CA TYR A 172 -12.82 1.75 1.79
C TYR A 172 -12.84 0.93 3.09
N GLY A 173 -12.53 1.53 4.24
CA GLY A 173 -12.43 0.84 5.52
C GLY A 173 -13.75 0.22 6.00
N GLU A 174 -14.88 0.91 5.83
CA GLU A 174 -16.20 0.35 6.18
C GLU A 174 -16.52 -0.88 5.31
N GLN A 175 -16.22 -0.82 4.01
CA GLN A 175 -16.46 -1.93 3.11
C GLN A 175 -15.56 -3.14 3.43
N LEU A 176 -14.29 -2.91 3.79
CA LEU A 176 -13.39 -3.96 4.27
C LEU A 176 -13.94 -4.62 5.53
N ALA A 177 -14.35 -3.84 6.53
CA ALA A 177 -14.94 -4.37 7.76
C ALA A 177 -16.22 -5.20 7.48
N LEU A 178 -17.07 -4.72 6.58
CA LEU A 178 -18.27 -5.46 6.16
C LEU A 178 -17.95 -6.78 5.46
N MET A 179 -16.88 -6.83 4.65
CA MET A 179 -16.42 -8.06 4.01
C MET A 179 -15.87 -9.05 5.05
N GLU A 180 -15.04 -8.56 5.98
CA GLU A 180 -14.49 -9.35 7.08
C GLU A 180 -15.60 -9.98 7.93
N ASP A 181 -16.56 -9.19 8.41
CA ASP A 181 -17.65 -9.69 9.24
C ASP A 181 -18.48 -10.78 8.54
N LYS A 182 -18.76 -10.60 7.24
CA LYS A 182 -19.63 -11.52 6.49
C LYS A 182 -18.93 -12.78 6.00
N LYS A 183 -17.61 -12.75 5.80
CA LYS A 183 -16.90 -13.78 5.01
C LYS A 183 -15.60 -14.30 5.63
N SER A 184 -15.08 -13.69 6.69
CA SER A 184 -13.85 -14.13 7.38
C SER A 184 -13.87 -15.60 7.81
N HIS A 185 -15.06 -16.13 8.14
CA HIS A 185 -15.25 -17.54 8.53
C HIS A 185 -15.05 -18.53 7.37
N LEU A 186 -15.12 -18.08 6.12
CA LEU A 186 -14.88 -18.92 4.93
C LEU A 186 -13.43 -18.78 4.46
N TYR A 187 -12.94 -17.53 4.39
CA TYR A 187 -11.60 -17.19 3.94
C TYR A 187 -11.12 -15.93 4.67
N PRO A 188 -9.85 -15.86 5.11
CA PRO A 188 -9.26 -14.61 5.57
C PRO A 188 -9.37 -13.54 4.47
N ILE A 189 -9.87 -12.34 4.82
CA ILE A 189 -9.92 -11.22 3.90
C ILE A 189 -8.54 -10.56 3.88
N THR A 190 -7.80 -10.77 2.80
CA THR A 190 -6.47 -10.21 2.57
C THR A 190 -6.43 -9.60 1.17
N ASP A 191 -5.48 -8.70 0.94
CA ASP A 191 -5.13 -8.16 -0.38
C ASP A 191 -4.82 -9.23 -1.44
N ASN A 192 -4.46 -10.43 -0.98
CA ASN A 192 -4.12 -11.59 -1.78
C ASN A 192 -5.24 -12.64 -1.84
N ILE A 193 -6.43 -12.40 -1.29
CA ILE A 193 -7.48 -13.43 -1.17
C ILE A 193 -7.78 -14.17 -2.49
N VAL A 194 -7.84 -13.44 -3.61
CA VAL A 194 -8.06 -14.02 -4.94
C VAL A 194 -6.89 -14.89 -5.38
N GLN A 195 -5.67 -14.49 -5.06
CA GLN A 195 -4.47 -15.29 -5.31
C GLN A 195 -4.49 -16.54 -4.44
N ASP A 196 -4.71 -16.41 -3.13
CA ASP A 196 -4.67 -17.51 -2.16
C ASP A 196 -5.72 -18.59 -2.49
N VAL A 197 -6.91 -18.18 -2.96
CA VAL A 197 -7.98 -19.12 -3.36
C VAL A 197 -7.63 -19.89 -4.64
N PHE A 198 -6.95 -19.25 -5.62
CA PHE A 198 -6.79 -19.81 -6.96
C PHE A 198 -5.34 -20.06 -7.40
N GLU A 199 -4.34 -19.92 -6.52
CA GLU A 199 -2.93 -20.11 -6.89
C GLU A 199 -2.59 -21.54 -7.35
N SER A 200 -3.35 -22.53 -6.88
CA SER A 200 -3.21 -23.93 -7.28
C SER A 200 -3.98 -24.29 -8.56
N ASP A 201 -4.90 -23.43 -9.02
CA ASP A 201 -5.64 -23.63 -10.27
C ASP A 201 -4.82 -23.10 -11.46
N SER A 202 -4.17 -24.01 -12.18
CA SER A 202 -3.36 -23.65 -13.35
C SER A 202 -4.15 -22.97 -14.48
N ALA A 203 -5.45 -23.27 -14.62
CA ALA A 203 -6.29 -22.63 -15.64
C ALA A 203 -6.64 -21.20 -15.23
N TYR A 204 -6.93 -20.97 -13.94
CA TYR A 204 -7.08 -19.63 -13.39
C TYR A 204 -5.80 -18.81 -13.59
N CYS A 205 -4.65 -19.36 -13.21
CA CYS A 205 -3.37 -18.67 -13.28
C CYS A 205 -3.07 -18.23 -14.73
N LYS A 206 -3.29 -19.10 -15.72
CA LYS A 206 -3.12 -18.76 -17.13
C LYS A 206 -4.08 -17.66 -17.59
N ALA A 207 -5.35 -17.73 -17.20
CA ALA A 207 -6.34 -16.71 -17.54
C ALA A 207 -5.96 -15.35 -16.92
N PHE A 208 -5.52 -15.35 -15.67
CA PHE A 208 -5.06 -14.15 -14.97
C PHE A 208 -3.81 -13.53 -15.64
N THR A 209 -2.81 -14.34 -16.02
CA THR A 209 -1.64 -13.83 -16.75
C THR A 209 -2.03 -13.17 -18.08
N ILE A 210 -2.91 -13.81 -18.86
CA ILE A 210 -3.42 -13.24 -20.12
C ILE A 210 -4.12 -11.91 -19.87
N GLU A 211 -4.96 -11.84 -18.84
CA GLU A 211 -5.67 -10.63 -18.45
C GLU A 211 -4.73 -9.48 -18.11
N VAL A 212 -3.72 -9.74 -17.25
CA VAL A 212 -2.69 -8.76 -16.89
C VAL A 212 -1.95 -8.26 -18.13
N ASP A 213 -1.55 -9.16 -19.03
CA ASP A 213 -0.86 -8.80 -20.27
C ASP A 213 -1.73 -7.88 -21.15
N ARG A 214 -3.05 -8.10 -21.21
CA ARG A 214 -3.98 -7.22 -21.95
C ARG A 214 -4.09 -5.84 -21.33
N PHE A 215 -4.16 -5.74 -20.01
CA PHE A 215 -4.14 -4.44 -19.34
C PHE A 215 -2.82 -3.69 -19.58
N TYR A 216 -1.67 -4.36 -19.53
CA TYR A 216 -0.39 -3.70 -19.87
C TYR A 216 -0.30 -3.29 -21.34
N GLN A 217 -0.85 -4.06 -22.27
CA GLN A 217 -0.92 -3.66 -23.68
C GLN A 217 -1.72 -2.36 -23.86
N ALA A 218 -2.81 -2.18 -23.11
CA ALA A 218 -3.57 -0.93 -23.09
C ALA A 218 -2.78 0.20 -22.40
N ALA A 219 -2.18 -0.06 -21.23
CA ALA A 219 -1.41 0.90 -20.45
C ALA A 219 -0.22 1.47 -21.24
N LEU A 220 0.49 0.63 -21.99
CA LEU A 220 1.68 1.00 -22.76
C LEU A 220 1.34 1.56 -24.16
N SER A 221 0.06 1.57 -24.56
CA SER A 221 -0.35 2.16 -25.82
C SER A 221 -0.26 3.69 -25.79
N ASN A 222 0.33 4.26 -26.85
CA ASN A 222 0.46 5.71 -27.03
C ASN A 222 -0.68 6.30 -27.86
N SER A 223 -1.34 5.50 -28.70
CA SER A 223 -2.51 5.93 -29.48
C SER A 223 -3.77 5.84 -28.60
N PRO A 224 -4.54 6.94 -28.44
CA PRO A 224 -5.80 6.92 -27.69
C PRO A 224 -6.78 5.86 -28.21
N GLY A 225 -7.00 5.78 -29.52
CA GLY A 225 -7.92 4.80 -30.12
C GLY A 225 -7.48 3.35 -29.90
N GLU A 226 -6.18 3.06 -30.08
CA GLU A 226 -5.63 1.72 -29.83
C GLU A 226 -5.69 1.34 -28.34
N ARG A 227 -5.47 2.33 -27.45
CA ARG A 227 -5.61 2.13 -26.00
C ARG A 227 -7.03 1.76 -25.62
N ASP A 228 -8.03 2.41 -26.22
CA ASP A 228 -9.44 2.16 -25.93
C ASP A 228 -9.88 0.78 -26.43
N GLU A 229 -9.47 0.38 -27.63
CA GLU A 229 -9.73 -0.97 -28.16
C GLU A 229 -9.09 -2.07 -27.26
N LYS A 230 -7.83 -1.86 -26.86
CA LYS A 230 -7.12 -2.79 -25.97
C LYS A 230 -7.73 -2.83 -24.57
N LEU A 231 -8.17 -1.69 -24.04
CA LEU A 231 -8.86 -1.60 -22.76
C LEU A 231 -10.20 -2.36 -22.81
N GLN A 232 -11.00 -2.17 -23.85
CA GLN A 232 -12.25 -2.92 -24.03
C GLN A 232 -12.00 -4.43 -24.09
N THR A 233 -10.97 -4.85 -24.83
CA THR A 233 -10.55 -6.26 -24.88
C THR A 233 -10.14 -6.79 -23.50
N ALA A 234 -9.35 -6.02 -22.74
CA ALA A 234 -8.93 -6.40 -21.38
C ALA A 234 -10.12 -6.51 -20.42
N LEU A 235 -11.09 -5.59 -20.51
CA LEU A 235 -12.31 -5.59 -19.69
C LEU A 235 -13.23 -6.80 -20.00
N ILE A 236 -13.27 -7.26 -21.25
CA ILE A 236 -13.97 -8.50 -21.62
C ILE A 236 -13.29 -9.70 -20.95
N VAL A 237 -11.96 -9.82 -21.07
CA VAL A 237 -11.20 -10.92 -20.45
C VAL A 237 -11.37 -10.92 -18.92
N PHE A 238 -11.34 -9.73 -18.29
CA PHE A 238 -11.64 -9.56 -16.87
C PHE A 238 -13.02 -10.09 -16.48
N THR A 239 -14.03 -9.73 -17.26
CA THR A 239 -15.41 -10.16 -17.03
C THR A 239 -15.56 -11.67 -17.22
N ASP A 240 -14.90 -12.25 -18.22
CA ASP A 240 -14.90 -13.69 -18.47
C ASP A 240 -14.25 -14.47 -17.33
N ARG A 241 -13.12 -13.99 -16.79
CA ARG A 241 -12.49 -14.60 -15.60
C ARG A 241 -13.45 -14.55 -14.40
N HIS A 242 -14.06 -13.41 -14.13
CA HIS A 242 -15.05 -13.26 -13.06
C HIS A 242 -16.23 -14.23 -13.23
N ASN A 243 -16.73 -14.38 -14.45
CA ASN A 243 -17.88 -15.26 -14.73
C ASN A 243 -17.53 -16.74 -14.65
N ARG A 244 -16.27 -17.12 -14.89
CA ARG A 244 -15.85 -18.51 -14.86
C ARG A 244 -15.44 -18.99 -13.47
N TRP A 245 -14.79 -18.16 -12.66
CA TRP A 245 -14.26 -18.57 -11.36
C TRP A 245 -14.98 -17.98 -10.16
N PHE A 246 -15.54 -16.78 -10.26
CA PHE A 246 -16.20 -16.13 -9.13
C PHE A 246 -17.70 -16.45 -9.12
N VAL A 247 -17.99 -17.74 -9.03
CA VAL A 247 -19.35 -18.32 -9.02
C VAL A 247 -19.60 -19.09 -7.74
N ASN A 248 -20.88 -19.39 -7.45
CA ASN A 248 -21.29 -20.13 -6.25
C ASN A 248 -20.71 -19.50 -4.96
N ASN A 249 -19.98 -20.28 -4.18
CA ASN A 249 -19.34 -19.85 -2.92
C ASN A 249 -18.27 -18.75 -3.13
N PHE A 250 -17.82 -18.51 -4.36
CA PHE A 250 -16.80 -17.50 -4.69
C PHE A 250 -17.38 -16.21 -5.26
N THR A 251 -18.71 -16.05 -5.30
CA THR A 251 -19.34 -14.84 -5.87
C THR A 251 -18.90 -13.55 -5.18
N PHE A 252 -18.61 -13.62 -3.88
CA PHE A 252 -18.11 -12.47 -3.10
C PHE A 252 -16.73 -11.97 -3.58
N LEU A 253 -15.93 -12.82 -4.23
CA LEU A 253 -14.62 -12.44 -4.75
C LEU A 253 -14.72 -11.42 -5.90
N LYS A 254 -15.87 -11.27 -6.57
CA LYS A 254 -16.05 -10.21 -7.58
C LYS A 254 -15.85 -8.82 -6.97
N GLU A 255 -16.40 -8.62 -5.78
CA GLU A 255 -16.32 -7.34 -5.07
C GLU A 255 -14.93 -7.17 -4.43
N ALA A 256 -14.41 -8.23 -3.80
CA ALA A 256 -13.07 -8.21 -3.21
C ALA A 256 -11.97 -7.94 -4.25
N ASP A 257 -12.04 -8.58 -5.42
CA ASP A 257 -11.05 -8.39 -6.50
C ASP A 257 -11.02 -6.93 -6.96
N LYS A 258 -12.19 -6.33 -7.22
CA LYS A 258 -12.28 -4.91 -7.60
C LYS A 258 -11.76 -3.97 -6.51
N LEU A 259 -12.09 -4.27 -5.25
CA LEU A 259 -11.65 -3.49 -4.10
C LEU A 259 -10.13 -3.51 -3.99
N PHE A 260 -9.51 -4.70 -3.95
CA PHE A 260 -8.07 -4.83 -3.81
C PHE A 260 -7.31 -4.35 -5.05
N LEU A 261 -7.81 -4.57 -6.26
CA LEU A 261 -7.24 -3.95 -7.48
C LEU A 261 -7.23 -2.42 -7.40
N THR A 262 -8.23 -1.83 -6.74
CA THR A 262 -8.31 -0.38 -6.54
C THR A 262 -7.32 0.09 -5.48
N MET A 263 -7.30 -0.57 -4.32
CA MET A 263 -6.45 -0.18 -3.19
C MET A 263 -4.97 -0.41 -3.52
N GLU A 264 -4.61 -1.65 -3.79
CA GLU A 264 -3.23 -2.09 -4.08
C GLU A 264 -2.68 -1.42 -5.34
N GLY A 265 -3.53 -1.25 -6.34
CA GLY A 265 -3.18 -0.57 -7.59
C GLY A 265 -2.82 0.89 -7.37
N LEU A 266 -3.57 1.61 -6.53
CA LEU A 266 -3.27 3.00 -6.23
C LEU A 266 -1.96 3.11 -5.46
N GLY A 267 -1.75 2.26 -4.46
CA GLY A 267 -0.49 2.23 -3.71
C GLY A 267 0.72 2.00 -4.61
N GLN A 268 0.64 1.02 -5.52
CA GLN A 268 1.71 0.76 -6.49
C GLN A 268 1.90 1.91 -7.50
N TYR A 269 0.81 2.55 -7.91
CA TYR A 269 0.87 3.71 -8.78
C TYR A 269 1.55 4.91 -8.09
N MET A 270 1.26 5.17 -6.81
CA MET A 270 1.91 6.24 -6.04
C MET A 270 3.43 6.03 -5.98
N MET A 271 3.85 4.79 -5.73
CA MET A 271 5.26 4.39 -5.78
C MET A 271 5.86 4.61 -7.18
N TYR A 272 5.23 4.07 -8.23
CA TYR A 272 5.68 4.22 -9.62
C TYR A 272 5.90 5.68 -9.99
N ARG A 273 4.92 6.53 -9.67
CA ARG A 273 4.95 7.94 -10.03
C ARG A 273 6.07 8.71 -9.34
N TRP A 274 6.36 8.42 -8.08
CA TRP A 274 7.52 9.00 -7.41
C TRP A 274 8.84 8.58 -8.05
N LEU A 275 8.94 7.29 -8.40
CA LEU A 275 10.17 6.74 -8.96
C LEU A 275 10.57 7.44 -10.27
N ILE A 276 9.61 7.81 -11.12
CA ILE A 276 9.86 8.50 -12.39
C ILE A 276 9.87 10.02 -12.27
N HIS A 277 9.48 10.58 -11.13
CA HIS A 277 9.33 12.02 -10.96
C HIS A 277 10.70 12.71 -10.94
N LYS A 278 10.82 13.87 -11.60
CA LYS A 278 12.07 14.66 -11.66
C LYS A 278 12.57 15.11 -10.28
N GLN A 279 11.65 15.33 -9.35
CA GLN A 279 11.96 15.68 -7.95
C GLN A 279 11.88 14.45 -7.01
N GLY A 280 11.57 13.28 -7.56
CA GLY A 280 11.60 11.99 -6.85
C GLY A 280 12.90 11.24 -7.19
N ALA A 281 12.80 9.93 -7.46
CA ALA A 281 13.99 9.15 -7.81
C ALA A 281 14.50 9.38 -9.25
N ASN A 282 13.68 10.00 -10.12
CA ASN A 282 14.01 10.33 -11.51
C ASN A 282 14.60 9.15 -12.30
N LEU A 283 14.04 7.96 -12.09
CA LEU A 283 14.41 6.74 -12.80
C LEU A 283 13.77 6.68 -14.20
N PRO A 284 14.38 5.97 -15.15
CA PRO A 284 13.72 5.57 -16.39
C PRO A 284 12.40 4.83 -16.12
N GLU A 285 11.36 5.11 -16.91
CA GLU A 285 10.02 4.53 -16.73
C GLU A 285 10.01 3.00 -16.76
N ASP A 286 10.80 2.39 -17.66
CA ASP A 286 10.92 0.95 -17.81
C ASP A 286 11.55 0.29 -16.58
N LEU A 287 12.60 0.90 -16.03
CA LEU A 287 13.26 0.45 -14.82
C LEU A 287 12.34 0.59 -13.60
N ALA A 288 11.69 1.75 -13.45
CA ALA A 288 10.74 2.01 -12.37
C ALA A 288 9.58 1.01 -12.41
N LEU A 289 8.96 0.80 -13.58
CA LEU A 289 7.85 -0.13 -13.74
C LEU A 289 8.29 -1.57 -13.44
N LYS A 290 9.46 -1.99 -13.92
CA LYS A 290 10.00 -3.32 -13.60
C LYS A 290 10.22 -3.50 -12.09
N GLY A 291 10.74 -2.49 -11.42
CA GLY A 291 10.96 -2.50 -9.98
C GLY A 291 9.67 -2.51 -9.16
N VAL A 292 8.64 -1.79 -9.59
CA VAL A 292 7.29 -1.77 -8.99
C VAL A 292 6.60 -3.13 -9.11
N ARG A 293 6.67 -3.73 -10.29
CA ARG A 293 6.04 -5.04 -10.57
C ARG A 293 6.65 -6.17 -9.76
N ARG A 294 7.94 -6.10 -9.38
CA ARG A 294 8.67 -7.11 -8.58
C ARG A 294 8.47 -8.56 -9.07
N GLY A 295 8.36 -8.74 -10.39
CA GLY A 295 8.13 -10.04 -11.02
C GLY A 295 6.69 -10.58 -10.90
N GLY A 296 5.69 -9.73 -10.61
CA GLY A 296 4.28 -10.11 -10.62
C GLY A 296 3.85 -11.06 -9.50
N LYS A 297 4.61 -11.09 -8.38
CA LYS A 297 4.36 -12.01 -7.26
C LYS A 297 3.07 -11.73 -6.49
N LYS A 298 2.58 -10.49 -6.55
CA LYS A 298 1.38 -10.01 -5.87
C LYS A 298 0.36 -9.59 -6.92
N ARG A 299 -0.66 -10.42 -7.12
CA ARG A 299 -1.58 -10.31 -8.27
C ARG A 299 -2.38 -9.00 -8.29
N SER A 300 -2.96 -8.61 -7.16
CA SER A 300 -3.74 -7.36 -7.02
C SER A 300 -2.88 -6.12 -7.29
N GLN A 301 -1.65 -6.09 -6.79
CA GLN A 301 -0.65 -5.05 -7.05
C GLN A 301 -0.23 -4.99 -8.53
N GLU A 302 0.13 -6.15 -9.10
CA GLU A 302 0.60 -6.29 -10.49
C GLU A 302 -0.43 -5.82 -11.52
N GLN A 303 -1.68 -6.22 -11.34
CA GLN A 303 -2.76 -5.81 -12.23
C GLN A 303 -3.22 -4.40 -11.92
N GLY A 304 -3.37 -4.06 -10.64
CA GLY A 304 -3.84 -2.76 -10.18
C GLY A 304 -3.02 -1.60 -10.74
N VAL A 305 -1.68 -1.71 -10.73
CA VAL A 305 -0.83 -0.66 -11.31
C VAL A 305 -1.08 -0.46 -12.80
N ALA A 306 -1.32 -1.52 -13.58
CA ALA A 306 -1.66 -1.40 -14.99
C ALA A 306 -2.97 -0.61 -15.19
N LEU A 307 -3.96 -0.83 -14.34
CA LEU A 307 -5.24 -0.12 -14.39
C LEU A 307 -5.07 1.39 -14.14
N PHE A 308 -4.27 1.78 -13.14
CA PHE A 308 -4.01 3.19 -12.87
C PHE A 308 -3.15 3.86 -13.94
N LEU A 309 -2.22 3.14 -14.57
CA LEU A 309 -1.48 3.65 -15.74
C LEU A 309 -2.39 3.92 -16.94
N ILE A 310 -3.42 3.10 -17.15
CA ILE A 310 -4.44 3.36 -18.18
C ILE A 310 -5.25 4.60 -17.80
N LEU A 311 -5.72 4.66 -16.56
CA LEU A 311 -6.56 5.76 -16.07
C LEU A 311 -5.87 7.12 -16.18
N GLU A 312 -4.59 7.19 -15.81
CA GLU A 312 -3.77 8.41 -15.95
C GLU A 312 -3.79 8.97 -17.38
N LYS A 313 -3.75 8.08 -18.39
CA LYS A 313 -3.77 8.49 -19.80
C LYS A 313 -5.16 8.85 -20.33
N LYS A 314 -6.22 8.62 -19.54
CA LYS A 314 -7.62 8.85 -19.92
C LYS A 314 -8.26 10.02 -19.18
N MET A 315 -7.81 10.31 -17.96
CA MET A 315 -8.40 11.34 -17.11
C MET A 315 -7.31 12.18 -16.44
N LYS A 316 -7.59 13.47 -16.21
CA LYS A 316 -6.63 14.34 -15.51
C LYS A 316 -6.47 13.89 -14.06
N GLY A 317 -5.26 14.02 -13.52
CA GLY A 317 -4.89 13.64 -12.14
C GLY A 317 -5.96 14.01 -11.11
N LYS A 318 -6.21 15.31 -10.94
CA LYS A 318 -7.22 15.84 -10.01
C LYS A 318 -8.59 15.17 -10.12
N GLU A 319 -9.07 14.95 -11.35
CA GLU A 319 -10.39 14.43 -11.62
C GLU A 319 -10.51 12.98 -11.12
N TRP A 320 -9.57 12.11 -11.50
CA TRP A 320 -9.67 10.71 -11.11
C TRP A 320 -9.26 10.46 -9.66
N MET A 321 -8.31 11.22 -9.11
CA MET A 321 -7.88 11.09 -7.72
C MET A 321 -9.02 11.35 -6.73
N SER A 322 -9.89 12.32 -7.05
CA SER A 322 -11.10 12.60 -6.26
C SER A 322 -12.06 11.41 -6.15
N LYS A 323 -11.95 10.41 -7.03
CA LYS A 323 -12.76 9.18 -7.01
C LYS A 323 -12.25 8.14 -6.01
N PHE A 324 -10.96 8.19 -5.69
CA PHE A 324 -10.30 7.20 -4.81
C PHE A 324 -9.83 7.79 -3.47
N TYR A 325 -9.87 9.12 -3.32
CA TYR A 325 -9.63 9.86 -2.07
C TYR A 325 -10.75 10.85 -1.70
N GLY A 326 -11.86 10.84 -2.42
CA GLY A 326 -13.03 11.68 -2.11
C GLY A 326 -13.92 11.11 -1.02
N ASN A 327 -15.24 11.33 -1.15
CA ASN A 327 -16.22 10.91 -0.14
C ASN A 327 -17.11 9.75 -0.60
N ARG A 328 -16.85 9.20 -1.79
CA ARG A 328 -17.65 8.12 -2.37
C ARG A 328 -16.74 7.02 -2.87
N MET A 329 -17.06 5.79 -2.50
CA MET A 329 -16.38 4.61 -3.02
C MET A 329 -16.64 4.47 -4.53
N GLU A 330 -15.58 4.50 -5.32
CA GLU A 330 -15.55 4.00 -6.70
C GLU A 330 -14.48 2.90 -6.80
N ASP A 331 -14.72 1.88 -7.63
CA ASP A 331 -13.69 0.90 -8.00
C ASP A 331 -13.08 1.22 -9.36
N ILE A 332 -11.80 0.94 -9.52
CA ILE A 332 -11.01 1.29 -10.71
C ILE A 332 -11.58 0.65 -12.00
N ILE A 333 -12.14 -0.55 -11.90
CA ILE A 333 -12.73 -1.25 -13.03
C ILE A 333 -13.98 -0.51 -13.51
N SER A 334 -14.89 -0.15 -12.61
CA SER A 334 -16.10 0.60 -12.93
C SER A 334 -15.78 1.99 -13.49
N VAL A 335 -14.70 2.64 -13.03
CA VAL A 335 -14.23 3.91 -13.61
C VAL A 335 -13.76 3.68 -15.04
N LEU A 336 -12.85 2.74 -15.28
CA LEU A 336 -12.33 2.45 -16.62
C LEU A 336 -13.42 1.99 -17.60
N GLN A 337 -14.44 1.26 -17.15
CA GLN A 337 -15.59 0.88 -17.97
C GLN A 337 -16.43 2.08 -18.45
N LYS A 338 -16.51 3.16 -17.65
CA LYS A 338 -17.19 4.39 -18.07
C LYS A 338 -16.36 5.15 -19.11
N GLU A 339 -15.04 5.15 -18.93
CA GLU A 339 -14.11 5.89 -19.79
C GLU A 339 -13.73 5.14 -21.08
N ALA A 340 -14.00 3.84 -21.18
CA ALA A 340 -13.74 3.02 -22.37
C ALA A 340 -14.79 3.20 -23.49
N ARG A 341 -15.65 4.22 -23.41
CA ARG A 341 -16.79 4.46 -24.30
C ARG A 341 -16.50 5.48 -25.38
#